data_AF-A0A7K3ZWF7-F1
#
_entry.id   AF-A0A7K3ZWF7-F1
#
_cell.length_a   1.000
_cell.length_b   1.000
_cell.length_c   1.000
_cell.angle_alpha   90.00
_cell.angle_beta   90.00
_cell.angle_gamma   90.00
#
_symmetry.space_group_name_H-M   'P 1'
#
loop_
_entity.id
_entity.type
_entity.pdbx_description
1 polymer ?
#
loop_
_entity_poly.entity_id
_entity_poly.type
_entity_poly.pdbx_seq_one_letter_code
_entity_poly.pdbx_strand_id
1 'polypeptide(L)'
;GDVIRQEAARQGLEPTDVNLGRIGCALREAEGPEAVARRIFQEARARGEETVVVDGLRSREEADYFASQAEEFYLVEVCAPAEERLRWLRARGRPDDPGSGLCEADKQDQDEKIISSCGEPDGQAAAALEQRECREMGWGMCQAMEAASLKLVNDGSLEEFRENARKLLDILTKD
;
A
#
# COMPACT_ATOMS: atom_id res chain seq x y z
N GLY A 1 -3.99 1.11 -5.22
CA GLY A 1 -3.06 2.21 -5.55
C GLY A 1 -3.13 2.66 -6.99
N ASP A 2 -3.16 1.73 -7.96
CA ASP A 2 -3.09 2.07 -9.39
C ASP A 2 -4.27 2.90 -9.90
N VAL A 3 -5.48 2.61 -9.42
CA VAL A 3 -6.68 3.43 -9.72
C VAL A 3 -6.43 4.92 -9.42
N ILE A 4 -5.79 5.24 -8.29
CA ILE A 4 -5.51 6.62 -7.88
C ILE A 4 -4.44 7.25 -8.78
N ARG A 5 -3.40 6.49 -9.15
CA ARG A 5 -2.35 6.96 -10.08
C ARG A 5 -2.89 7.20 -11.49
N GLN A 6 -3.76 6.31 -11.98
CA GLN A 6 -4.43 6.48 -13.26
C GLN A 6 -5.34 7.73 -13.25
N GLU A 7 -6.06 7.95 -12.15
CA GLU A 7 -6.88 9.14 -11.96
C GLU A 7 -6.03 10.42 -11.91
N ALA A 8 -4.87 10.39 -11.25
CA ALA A 8 -3.91 11.51 -11.26
C ALA A 8 -3.42 11.83 -12.67
N ALA A 9 -3.02 10.81 -13.43
CA ALA A 9 -2.61 10.96 -14.83
C ALA A 9 -3.75 11.53 -15.70
N ARG A 10 -4.99 11.07 -15.49
CA ARG A 10 -6.18 11.57 -16.19
C ARG A 10 -6.43 13.07 -15.91
N GLN A 11 -6.08 13.53 -14.71
CA GLN A 11 -6.18 14.94 -14.30
C GLN A 11 -4.93 15.77 -14.64
N GLY A 12 -3.91 15.17 -15.25
CA GLY A 12 -2.64 15.85 -15.55
C GLY A 12 -1.84 16.24 -14.30
N LEU A 13 -2.02 15.51 -13.20
CA LEU A 13 -1.34 15.77 -11.92
C LEU A 13 -0.15 14.83 -11.72
N GLU A 14 0.96 15.38 -11.24
CA GLU A 14 2.13 14.60 -10.80
C GLU A 14 1.75 13.62 -9.68
N PRO A 15 2.22 12.37 -9.70
CA PRO A 15 1.82 11.33 -8.75
C PRO A 15 2.56 11.43 -7.41
N THR A 16 2.46 12.59 -6.75
CA THR A 16 3.04 12.86 -5.42
C THR A 16 2.13 12.35 -4.30
N ASP A 17 2.68 12.10 -3.09
CA ASP A 17 1.87 11.65 -1.93
C ASP A 17 0.67 12.57 -1.67
N VAL A 18 0.88 13.89 -1.79
CA VAL A 18 -0.15 14.91 -1.59
C VAL A 18 -1.26 14.80 -2.64
N ASN A 19 -0.89 14.70 -3.92
CA ASN A 19 -1.88 14.61 -5.00
C ASN A 19 -2.66 13.29 -4.93
N LEU A 20 -1.96 12.17 -4.74
CA LEU A 20 -2.59 10.85 -4.63
C LEU A 20 -3.50 10.78 -3.41
N GLY A 21 -3.08 11.33 -2.26
CA GLY A 21 -3.91 11.43 -1.06
C GLY A 21 -5.18 12.24 -1.31
N ARG A 22 -5.07 13.42 -1.94
CA ARG A 22 -6.22 14.28 -2.28
C ARG A 22 -7.21 13.59 -3.23
N ILE A 23 -6.70 12.95 -4.29
CA ILE A 23 -7.52 12.20 -5.25
C ILE A 23 -8.22 11.04 -4.53
N GLY A 24 -7.51 10.31 -3.69
CA GLY A 24 -8.08 9.22 -2.89
C GLY A 24 -9.23 9.67 -1.98
N CYS A 25 -9.10 10.84 -1.34
CA CYS A 25 -10.19 11.42 -0.56
C CYS A 25 -11.36 11.86 -1.46
N ALA A 26 -11.07 12.60 -2.54
CA ALA A 26 -12.09 13.14 -3.43
C ALA A 26 -12.93 12.03 -4.10
N LEU A 27 -12.30 10.93 -4.52
CA LEU A 27 -13.02 9.78 -5.06
C LEU A 27 -13.96 9.18 -4.02
N ARG A 28 -13.51 8.99 -2.77
CA ARG A 28 -14.37 8.42 -1.72
C ARG A 28 -15.53 9.33 -1.34
N GLU A 29 -15.31 10.64 -1.34
CA GLU A 29 -16.33 11.63 -1.07
C GLU A 29 -17.38 11.70 -2.20
N ALA A 30 -16.95 11.66 -3.46
CA ALA A 30 -17.84 11.81 -4.61
C ALA A 30 -18.60 10.52 -4.98
N GLU A 31 -17.95 9.36 -4.82
CA GLU A 31 -18.40 8.10 -5.40
C GLU A 31 -18.74 7.01 -4.37
N GLY A 32 -18.47 7.28 -3.08
CA GLY A 32 -18.64 6.34 -1.98
C GLY A 32 -17.32 5.81 -1.41
N PRO A 33 -17.28 5.41 -0.13
CA PRO A 33 -16.07 4.90 0.52
C PRO A 33 -15.46 3.66 -0.17
N GLU A 34 -16.26 2.91 -0.92
CA GLU A 34 -15.90 1.73 -1.70
C GLU A 34 -15.49 2.04 -3.17
N ALA A 35 -15.44 3.30 -3.57
CA ALA A 35 -15.25 3.72 -4.98
C ALA A 35 -14.04 3.05 -5.66
N VAL A 36 -12.93 2.91 -4.95
CA VAL A 36 -11.72 2.27 -5.48
C VAL A 36 -11.96 0.79 -5.74
N ALA A 37 -12.59 0.06 -4.80
CA ALA A 37 -12.92 -1.35 -4.96
C ALA A 37 -13.88 -1.58 -6.14
N ARG A 38 -14.88 -0.71 -6.29
CA ARG A 38 -15.82 -0.77 -7.42
C ARG A 38 -15.11 -0.65 -8.77
N ARG A 39 -14.19 0.30 -8.92
CA ARG A 39 -13.39 0.47 -10.16
C ARG A 39 -12.51 -0.75 -10.44
N ILE A 40 -11.83 -1.28 -9.41
CA ILE A 40 -11.00 -2.50 -9.54
C ILE A 40 -11.84 -3.69 -10.00
N PHE A 41 -13.00 -3.91 -9.38
CA PHE A 41 -13.86 -5.05 -9.71
C PHE A 41 -14.40 -4.98 -11.14
N GLN A 42 -14.82 -3.79 -11.58
CA GLN A 42 -15.29 -3.58 -12.96
C GLN A 42 -14.19 -3.87 -13.98
N GLU A 43 -12.95 -3.44 -13.71
CA GLU A 43 -11.80 -3.71 -14.56
C GLU A 43 -11.47 -5.21 -14.63
N ALA A 44 -11.43 -5.89 -13.48
CA ALA A 44 -11.18 -7.34 -13.43
C ALA A 44 -12.26 -8.15 -14.16
N ARG A 45 -13.54 -7.80 -13.96
CA ARG A 45 -14.67 -8.41 -14.69
C ARG A 45 -14.57 -8.21 -16.19
N ALA A 46 -14.18 -7.02 -16.64
CA ALA A 46 -14.02 -6.73 -18.06
C ALA A 46 -12.88 -7.53 -18.71
N ARG A 47 -11.85 -7.89 -17.93
CA ARG A 47 -10.73 -8.74 -18.38
C ARG A 47 -11.03 -10.23 -18.32
N GLY A 48 -12.08 -10.64 -17.60
CA GLY A 48 -12.45 -12.04 -17.45
C GLY A 48 -11.55 -12.83 -16.49
N GLU A 49 -10.93 -12.15 -15.53
CA GLU A 49 -10.05 -12.79 -14.53
C GLU A 49 -10.90 -13.54 -13.49
N GLU A 50 -10.57 -14.81 -13.25
CA GLU A 50 -11.24 -15.65 -12.24
C GLU A 50 -10.64 -15.46 -10.84
N THR A 51 -9.33 -15.25 -10.76
CA THR A 51 -8.60 -15.01 -9.50
C THR A 51 -7.91 -13.66 -9.55
N VAL A 52 -8.22 -12.81 -8.57
CA VAL A 52 -7.69 -11.43 -8.50
C VAL A 52 -7.03 -11.19 -7.16
N VAL A 53 -5.78 -10.72 -7.19
CA VAL A 53 -5.08 -10.25 -5.99
C VAL A 53 -5.09 -8.73 -6.00
N VAL A 54 -5.67 -8.13 -4.96
CA VAL A 54 -5.71 -6.67 -4.80
C VAL A 54 -4.70 -6.26 -3.73
N ASP A 55 -3.62 -5.60 -4.14
CA ASP A 55 -2.67 -4.97 -3.22
C ASP A 55 -3.12 -3.53 -2.86
N GLY A 56 -3.21 -3.28 -1.56
CA GLY A 56 -3.42 -1.96 -1.02
C GLY A 56 -4.89 -1.58 -0.83
N LEU A 57 -5.68 -2.48 -0.25
CA LEU A 57 -7.00 -2.16 0.33
C LEU A 57 -6.84 -1.11 1.45
N ARG A 58 -7.82 -0.21 1.61
CA ARG A 58 -7.72 0.97 2.47
C ARG A 58 -8.89 1.18 3.42
N SER A 59 -10.00 0.46 3.25
CA SER A 59 -11.17 0.62 4.10
C SER A 59 -11.96 -0.67 4.27
N ARG A 60 -12.75 -0.74 5.34
CA ARG A 60 -13.66 -1.86 5.56
C ARG A 60 -14.73 -1.92 4.47
N GLU A 61 -15.18 -0.77 3.97
CA GLU A 61 -16.18 -0.67 2.92
C GLU A 61 -15.67 -1.23 1.58
N GLU A 62 -14.38 -1.06 1.27
CA GLU A 62 -13.76 -1.73 0.12
C GLU A 62 -13.77 -3.26 0.29
N ALA A 63 -13.47 -3.77 1.49
CA ALA A 63 -13.49 -5.21 1.78
C ALA A 63 -14.92 -5.78 1.70
N ASP A 64 -15.89 -5.12 2.32
CA ASP A 64 -17.30 -5.52 2.29
C ASP A 64 -17.85 -5.50 0.85
N TYR A 65 -17.43 -4.51 0.05
CA TYR A 65 -17.78 -4.48 -1.37
C TYR A 65 -17.25 -5.72 -2.09
N PHE A 66 -15.96 -6.04 -1.98
CA PHE A 66 -15.41 -7.24 -2.62
C PHE A 66 -16.10 -8.52 -2.14
N ALA A 67 -16.31 -8.66 -0.83
CA ALA A 67 -17.01 -9.81 -0.24
C ALA A 67 -18.45 -9.96 -0.75
N SER A 68 -19.13 -8.86 -1.10
CA SER A 68 -20.48 -8.90 -1.67
C SER A 68 -20.52 -9.28 -3.15
N GLN A 69 -19.41 -9.15 -3.87
CA GLN A 69 -19.35 -9.28 -5.33
C GLN A 69 -18.64 -10.56 -5.81
N ALA A 70 -17.70 -11.07 -5.00
CA ALA A 70 -16.96 -12.30 -5.28
C ALA A 70 -17.67 -13.51 -4.67
N GLU A 71 -17.52 -14.67 -5.31
CA GLU A 71 -18.00 -15.95 -4.76
C GLU A 71 -17.16 -16.34 -3.54
N GLU A 72 -15.85 -16.16 -3.63
CA GLU A 72 -14.89 -16.35 -2.55
C GLU A 72 -14.09 -15.06 -2.32
N PHE A 73 -13.92 -14.70 -1.06
CA PHE A 73 -13.18 -13.51 -0.67
C PHE A 73 -12.31 -13.79 0.56
N TYR A 74 -11.03 -13.42 0.44
CA TYR A 74 -10.06 -13.53 1.51
C TYR A 74 -9.41 -12.17 1.78
N LEU A 75 -9.44 -11.75 3.03
CA LEU A 75 -8.77 -10.54 3.49
C LEU A 75 -7.54 -10.93 4.31
N VAL A 76 -6.36 -10.56 3.78
CA VAL A 76 -5.05 -10.86 4.38
C VAL A 76 -4.41 -9.57 4.85
N GLU A 77 -4.15 -9.47 6.15
CA GLU A 77 -3.34 -8.40 6.71
C GLU A 77 -1.86 -8.75 6.59
N VAL A 78 -1.03 -7.81 6.11
CA VAL A 78 0.43 -7.94 6.14
C VAL A 78 0.99 -6.96 7.15
N CYS A 79 1.53 -7.47 8.25
CA CYS A 79 2.05 -6.67 9.35
C CYS A 79 3.57 -6.53 9.23
N ALA A 80 4.10 -5.33 9.43
CA ALA A 80 5.54 -5.11 9.50
C ALA A 80 5.90 -4.00 10.51
N PRO A 81 7.07 -4.08 11.18
CA PRO A 81 7.54 -3.03 12.07
C PRO A 81 7.67 -1.68 11.36
N ALA A 82 7.32 -0.58 12.04
CA ALA A 82 7.34 0.76 11.46
C ALA A 82 8.71 1.16 10.90
N GLU A 83 9.79 0.80 11.61
CA GLU A 83 11.16 1.07 11.20
C GLU A 83 11.54 0.35 9.90
N GLU A 84 11.11 -0.90 9.74
CA GLU A 84 11.33 -1.67 8.51
C GLU A 84 10.53 -1.09 7.34
N ARG A 85 9.27 -0.71 7.58
CA ARG A 85 8.44 -0.04 6.55
C ARG A 85 9.07 1.25 6.06
N LEU A 86 9.55 2.10 6.97
CA LEU A 86 10.25 3.33 6.62
C LEU A 86 11.52 3.06 5.80
N ARG A 87 12.32 2.06 6.23
CA ARG A 87 13.53 1.64 5.51
C ARG A 87 13.21 1.20 4.08
N TRP A 88 12.20 0.36 3.90
CA TRP A 88 11.81 -0.12 2.57
C TRP A 88 11.25 1.00 1.68
N LEU A 89 10.43 1.89 2.23
CA LEU A 89 9.89 3.03 1.47
C LEU A 89 10.99 3.97 0.99
N ARG A 90 12.01 4.26 1.81
CA ARG A 90 13.15 5.08 1.38
C ARG A 90 13.97 4.40 0.27
N ALA A 91 14.15 3.08 0.36
CA ALA A 91 14.90 2.32 -0.64
C ALA A 91 14.13 2.13 -1.97
N ARG A 92 12.81 2.39 -1.97
CA ARG A 92 11.91 2.07 -3.10
C ARG A 92 12.00 3.09 -4.24
N GLY A 93 12.27 4.35 -3.93
CA GLY A 93 12.55 5.40 -4.93
C GLY A 93 11.35 5.86 -5.76
N ARG A 94 10.13 5.75 -5.24
CA ARG A 94 8.93 6.29 -5.91
C ARG A 94 8.73 7.78 -5.60
N PRO A 95 8.11 8.54 -6.52
CA PRO A 95 7.77 9.95 -6.30
C PRO A 95 6.78 10.21 -5.14
N ASP A 96 6.06 9.18 -4.70
CA ASP A 96 5.12 9.22 -3.57
C ASP A 96 5.70 8.66 -2.27
N ASP A 97 7.01 8.38 -2.20
CA ASP A 97 7.64 7.89 -0.98
C ASP A 97 7.82 9.00 0.07
N PRO A 98 7.66 8.71 1.38
CA PRO A 98 7.94 9.67 2.43
C PRO A 98 9.37 10.20 2.34
N GLY A 99 9.54 11.52 2.26
CA GLY A 99 10.84 12.18 2.12
C GLY A 99 11.37 12.30 0.68
N SER A 100 10.65 11.82 -0.34
CA SER A 100 11.06 11.89 -1.76
C SER A 100 11.23 13.32 -2.31
N GLY A 101 10.67 14.35 -1.64
CA GLY A 101 10.86 15.75 -1.99
C GLY A 101 12.17 16.39 -1.48
N LEU A 102 13.05 15.63 -0.83
CA LEU A 102 14.29 16.14 -0.24
C LEU A 102 15.54 15.88 -1.10
N CYS A 103 15.43 15.20 -2.25
CA CYS A 103 16.57 14.84 -3.08
C CYS A 103 16.75 15.74 -4.32
N GLU A 104 17.02 17.04 -4.13
CA GLU A 104 17.65 17.87 -5.19
C GLU A 104 18.76 18.82 -4.72
N ALA A 105 19.16 18.79 -3.44
CA ALA A 105 20.39 19.43 -2.99
C ALA A 105 21.39 18.36 -2.55
N ASP A 106 22.65 18.50 -2.97
CA ASP A 106 23.81 17.69 -2.57
C ASP A 106 23.98 16.33 -3.25
N LYS A 107 24.05 16.34 -4.58
CA LYS A 107 24.97 15.45 -5.30
C LYS A 107 26.30 16.17 -5.55
N GLN A 108 27.19 16.14 -4.55
CA GLN A 108 28.62 16.32 -4.79
C GLN A 108 29.35 15.06 -4.34
N ASP A 109 30.03 14.45 -5.31
CA ASP A 109 31.15 13.50 -5.25
C ASP A 109 31.54 12.93 -3.88
N GLN A 110 31.51 11.59 -3.76
CA GLN A 110 32.75 10.82 -3.71
C GLN A 110 32.53 9.29 -3.70
N ASP A 111 33.56 8.63 -4.21
CA ASP A 111 33.68 7.22 -4.57
C ASP A 111 33.60 6.19 -3.41
N GLU A 112 33.22 4.98 -3.84
CA GLU A 112 33.53 3.64 -3.30
C GLU A 112 33.30 3.24 -1.83
N LYS A 113 32.42 2.23 -1.69
CA LYS A 113 32.42 1.10 -0.72
C LYS A 113 32.51 1.43 0.78
N ILE A 114 31.34 1.52 1.44
CA ILE A 114 31.07 0.87 2.75
C ILE A 114 29.59 0.44 2.79
N ILE A 115 29.34 -0.88 2.83
CA ILE A 115 28.12 -1.43 3.42
C ILE A 115 28.25 -1.23 4.93
N SER A 116 27.19 -0.72 5.58
CA SER A 116 27.04 -0.48 7.03
C SER A 116 27.18 0.98 7.47
N SER A 117 26.05 1.67 7.56
CA SER A 117 25.41 1.89 8.85
C SER A 117 24.04 2.47 8.62
N CYS A 118 23.03 1.87 9.22
CA CYS A 118 21.71 2.47 9.37
C CYS A 118 21.89 3.88 9.98
N GLY A 119 21.76 4.92 9.16
CA GLY A 119 21.55 6.26 9.68
C GLY A 119 20.22 6.28 10.41
N GLU A 120 20.20 6.87 11.61
CA GLU A 120 18.95 7.09 12.34
C GLU A 120 17.92 7.72 11.41
N PRO A 121 16.64 7.36 11.51
CA PRO A 121 15.64 7.98 10.67
C PRO A 121 15.66 9.49 10.92
N ASP A 122 15.92 10.27 9.87
CA ASP A 122 15.68 11.71 9.93
C ASP A 122 14.27 11.93 10.50
N GLY A 123 14.13 12.83 11.47
CA GLY A 123 12.83 13.05 12.13
C GLY A 123 11.74 13.44 11.13
N GLN A 124 12.14 13.96 9.96
CA GLN A 124 11.26 14.43 8.92
C GLN A 124 10.61 13.31 8.10
N ALA A 125 11.33 12.27 7.65
CA ALA A 125 10.68 11.18 6.92
C ALA A 125 9.89 10.25 7.85
N ALA A 126 10.30 10.12 9.11
CA ALA A 126 9.49 9.45 10.12
C ALA A 126 8.14 10.17 10.31
N ALA A 127 8.16 11.51 10.45
CA ALA A 127 6.94 12.32 10.53
C ALA A 127 6.11 12.27 9.24
N ALA A 128 6.75 12.23 8.06
CA ALA A 128 6.04 12.09 6.80
C ALA A 128 5.35 10.73 6.66
N LEU A 129 6.00 9.65 7.11
CA LEU A 129 5.37 8.33 7.17
C LEU A 129 4.18 8.35 8.12
N GLU A 130 4.35 8.86 9.34
CA GLU A 130 3.28 8.96 10.33
C GLU A 130 2.06 9.73 9.78
N GLN A 131 2.26 10.88 9.13
CA GLN A 131 1.17 11.65 8.52
C GLN A 131 0.42 10.86 7.43
N ARG A 132 1.16 10.12 6.61
CA ARG A 132 0.57 9.23 5.60
C ARG A 132 -0.24 8.14 6.27
N GLU A 133 0.28 7.50 7.31
CA GLU A 133 -0.42 6.45 8.03
C GLU A 133 -1.69 6.96 8.72
N CYS A 134 -1.63 8.12 9.40
CA CYS A 134 -2.82 8.74 9.99
C CYS A 134 -3.91 9.00 8.96
N ARG A 135 -3.53 9.44 7.75
CA ARG A 135 -4.47 9.62 6.64
C ARG A 135 -5.06 8.30 6.17
N GLU A 136 -4.24 7.26 6.01
CA GLU A 136 -4.70 5.92 5.64
C GLU A 136 -5.63 5.31 6.71
N MET A 137 -5.34 5.52 8.00
CA MET A 137 -6.25 5.16 9.10
C MET A 137 -7.59 5.91 9.01
N GLY A 138 -7.55 7.19 8.64
CA GLY A 138 -8.76 7.99 8.40
C GLY A 138 -9.65 7.49 7.25
N TRP A 139 -9.14 6.62 6.38
CA TRP A 139 -9.95 5.96 5.34
C TRP A 139 -10.68 4.72 5.83
N GLY A 140 -10.43 4.23 7.04
CA GLY A 140 -11.06 3.02 7.59
C GLY A 140 -10.15 1.80 7.63
N MET A 141 -8.83 2.01 7.57
CA MET A 141 -7.85 0.91 7.60
C MET A 141 -7.93 0.09 8.88
N CYS A 142 -8.15 0.72 10.05
CA CYS A 142 -8.24 -0.01 11.32
C CYS A 142 -9.31 -1.10 11.26
N GLN A 143 -10.51 -0.75 10.78
CA GLN A 143 -11.63 -1.67 10.67
C GLN A 143 -11.37 -2.77 9.62
N ALA A 144 -10.62 -2.48 8.57
CA ALA A 144 -10.19 -3.49 7.60
C ALA A 144 -9.21 -4.48 8.22
N MET A 145 -8.20 -4.01 8.97
CA MET A 145 -7.24 -4.88 9.66
C MET A 145 -7.92 -5.75 10.72
N GLU A 146 -8.87 -5.19 11.47
CA GLU A 146 -9.67 -5.95 12.44
C GLU A 146 -10.53 -7.04 11.78
N ALA A 147 -11.02 -6.79 10.56
CA ALA A 147 -11.82 -7.75 9.80
C ALA A 147 -10.99 -8.85 9.12
N ALA A 148 -9.67 -8.69 9.03
CA ALA A 148 -8.80 -9.65 8.37
C ALA A 148 -8.75 -10.96 9.18
N SER A 149 -9.20 -12.05 8.55
CA SER A 149 -9.17 -13.40 9.14
C SER A 149 -7.80 -14.07 9.03
N LEU A 150 -6.95 -13.56 8.14
CA LEU A 150 -5.60 -14.07 7.88
C LEU A 150 -4.58 -12.97 8.10
N LYS A 151 -3.44 -13.33 8.71
CA LYS A 151 -2.34 -12.40 8.99
C LYS A 151 -1.02 -13.00 8.55
N LEU A 152 -0.20 -12.19 7.89
CA LEU A 152 1.15 -12.50 7.47
C LEU A 152 2.11 -11.49 8.12
N VAL A 153 2.97 -11.97 9.01
CA VAL A 153 3.93 -11.12 9.71
C VAL A 153 5.25 -11.06 8.94
N ASN A 154 5.74 -9.85 8.71
CA ASN A 154 6.98 -9.52 8.01
C ASN A 154 7.93 -8.75 8.94
N ASP A 155 8.43 -9.43 9.95
CA ASP A 155 9.41 -8.94 10.94
C ASP A 155 10.72 -9.76 10.95
N GLY A 156 10.80 -10.80 10.10
CA GLY A 156 11.94 -11.70 9.96
C GLY A 156 12.69 -11.54 8.64
N SER A 157 13.27 -12.64 8.16
CA SER A 157 14.00 -12.65 6.90
C SER A 157 13.06 -12.71 5.68
N LEU A 158 13.56 -12.30 4.50
CA LEU A 158 12.81 -12.47 3.25
C LEU A 158 12.52 -13.94 2.93
N GLU A 159 13.39 -14.85 3.33
CA GLU A 159 13.19 -16.30 3.16
C GLU A 159 12.01 -16.78 3.99
N GLU A 160 11.99 -16.43 5.27
CA GLU A 160 10.88 -16.74 6.19
C GLU A 160 9.56 -16.14 5.71
N PHE A 161 9.57 -14.87 5.28
CA PHE A 161 8.38 -14.23 4.72
C PHE A 161 7.85 -14.98 3.50
N ARG A 162 8.73 -15.43 2.59
CA ARG A 162 8.35 -16.23 1.41
C ARG A 162 7.77 -17.59 1.79
N GLU A 163 8.34 -18.25 2.79
CA GLU A 163 7.80 -19.53 3.29
C GLU A 163 6.40 -19.35 3.89
N ASN A 164 6.22 -18.33 4.72
CA ASN A 164 4.93 -18.04 5.35
C ASN A 164 3.88 -17.62 4.31
N ALA A 165 4.26 -16.84 3.30
CA ALA A 165 3.39 -16.49 2.19
C ALA A 165 2.95 -17.72 1.39
N ARG A 166 3.86 -18.67 1.11
CA ARG A 166 3.49 -19.94 0.44
C ARG A 166 2.50 -20.75 1.25
N LYS A 167 2.76 -20.93 2.55
CA LYS A 167 1.83 -21.64 3.45
C LYS A 167 0.44 -20.99 3.47
N LEU A 168 0.38 -19.67 3.45
CA LEU A 168 -0.88 -18.92 3.38
C LEU A 168 -1.59 -19.18 2.04
N LEU A 169 -0.89 -19.09 0.92
CA LEU A 169 -1.47 -19.39 -0.39
C LEU A 169 -1.95 -20.84 -0.50
N ASP A 170 -1.24 -21.79 0.09
CA ASP A 170 -1.67 -23.20 0.17
C ASP A 170 -2.98 -23.37 0.96
N ILE A 171 -3.26 -22.50 1.94
CA ILE A 171 -4.55 -22.51 2.67
C ILE A 171 -5.66 -21.93 1.78
N LEU A 172 -5.35 -20.90 1.00
CA LEU A 172 -6.31 -20.21 0.13
C LEU A 172 -6.68 -20.96 -1.14
N THR A 173 -5.84 -21.90 -1.57
CA THR A 173 -5.98 -22.59 -2.87
C THR A 173 -6.26 -24.09 -2.74
N LYS A 174 -6.42 -24.58 -1.51
CA LYS A 174 -6.83 -25.97 -1.26
C LYS A 174 -8.34 -26.09 -1.34
N ASP A 175 -8.80 -26.63 -2.47
CA ASP A 175 -10.12 -27.27 -2.63
C ASP A 175 -10.22 -28.56 -1.80
#